data_AF-A0A1J5MSK7-F1
#
_entry.id   AF-A0A1J5MSK7-F1
#
_cell.length_a   1.000
_cell.length_b   1.000
_cell.length_c   1.000
_cell.angle_alpha   90.00
_cell.angle_beta   90.00
_cell.angle_gamma   90.00
#
_symmetry.space_group_name_H-M   'P 1'
#
loop_
_entity.id
_entity.type
_entity.pdbx_description
1 polymer ?
#
loop_
_entity_poly.entity_id
_entity_poly.type
_entity_poly.pdbx_seq_one_letter_code
_entity_poly.pdbx_strand_id
1 'polypeptide(L)' 'MKGYDDSRGRTAAHMETERVLDAFDQVDTGRHRDSAEERADKIARLKAEVNAGCYEPDVMDIARLLTSAMDPTL' A
#
# COMPACT_ATOMS: atom_id res chain seq x y z
N MET A 1 -37.63 -16.09 -23.61
CA MET A 1 -36.59 -16.22 -22.58
C MET A 1 -35.23 -16.27 -23.26
N LYS A 2 -34.42 -15.22 -23.14
CA LYS A 2 -33.03 -15.20 -23.64
C LYS A 2 -32.16 -14.75 -22.48
N GLY A 3 -31.68 -15.72 -21.70
CA GLY A 3 -30.76 -15.48 -20.60
C GLY A 3 -29.42 -15.05 -21.17
N TYR A 4 -29.05 -13.80 -20.95
CA TYR A 4 -27.70 -13.34 -21.19
C TYR A 4 -26.82 -13.92 -20.09
N ASP A 5 -25.88 -14.75 -20.50
CA ASP A 5 -24.85 -15.36 -19.65
C ASP A 5 -23.83 -14.29 -19.25
N ASP A 6 -24.09 -13.64 -18.11
CA ASP A 6 -23.30 -12.58 -17.50
C ASP A 6 -22.06 -13.12 -16.74
N SER A 7 -21.73 -14.40 -16.94
CA SER A 7 -20.68 -15.09 -16.19
C SER A 7 -19.26 -14.75 -16.65
N ARG A 8 -19.11 -14.12 -17.83
CA ARG A 8 -17.80 -13.79 -18.43
C ARG A 8 -17.21 -12.46 -17.99
N GLY A 9 -18.03 -11.48 -17.59
CA GLY A 9 -17.54 -10.19 -17.09
C GLY A 9 -16.95 -10.31 -15.67
N ARG A 10 -17.50 -11.21 -14.86
CA ARG A 10 -17.12 -11.40 -13.46
C ARG A 10 -15.75 -12.07 -13.29
N THR A 11 -15.37 -12.94 -14.23
CA THR A 11 -14.04 -13.60 -14.24
C THR A 11 -12.93 -12.71 -14.78
N ALA A 12 -13.24 -11.83 -15.74
CA ALA A 12 -12.28 -10.88 -16.29
C ALA A 12 -11.83 -9.84 -15.23
N ALA A 13 -12.78 -9.26 -14.49
CA ALA A 13 -12.48 -8.33 -13.40
C ALA A 13 -11.69 -9.01 -12.25
N HIS A 14 -12.00 -10.26 -11.94
CA HIS A 14 -11.28 -11.03 -10.90
C HIS A 14 -9.81 -11.32 -11.28
N MET A 15 -9.53 -11.60 -12.56
CA MET A 15 -8.15 -11.80 -13.01
C MET A 15 -7.35 -10.49 -13.03
N GLU A 16 -8.01 -9.35 -13.26
CA GLU A 16 -7.36 -8.04 -13.24
C GLU A 16 -6.98 -7.63 -11.80
N THR A 17 -7.85 -7.89 -10.81
CA THR A 17 -7.53 -7.62 -9.40
C THR A 17 -6.39 -8.46 -8.86
N GLU A 18 -6.30 -9.74 -9.23
CA GLU A 18 -5.20 -10.62 -8.77
C GLU A 18 -3.85 -10.19 -9.36
N ARG A 19 -3.82 -9.77 -10.63
CA ARG A 19 -2.59 -9.26 -11.27
C ARG A 19 -2.10 -7.95 -10.67
N VAL A 20 -3.01 -7.14 -10.16
CA VAL A 20 -2.67 -5.89 -9.47
C VAL A 20 -2.10 -6.17 -8.08
N LEU A 21 -2.63 -7.16 -7.35
CA LEU A 21 -2.11 -7.58 -6.05
C LEU A 21 -0.69 -8.17 -6.14
N ASP A 22 -0.42 -9.03 -7.12
CA ASP A 22 0.93 -9.59 -7.37
C ASP A 22 1.97 -8.51 -7.76
N ALA A 23 1.51 -7.40 -8.33
CA ALA A 23 2.38 -6.26 -8.66
C ALA A 23 2.71 -5.39 -7.42
N PHE A 24 1.85 -5.37 -6.40
CA PHE A 24 2.14 -4.70 -5.13
C PHE A 24 3.21 -5.43 -4.31
N ASP A 25 3.21 -6.77 -4.34
CA ASP A 25 4.23 -7.59 -3.66
C ASP A 25 5.60 -7.55 -4.38
N GLN A 26 5.61 -7.23 -5.67
CA GLN A 26 6.82 -7.07 -6.47
C GLN A 26 7.38 -5.65 -6.48
N VAL A 27 6.76 -4.69 -5.76
CA VAL A 27 7.42 -3.42 -5.49
C VAL A 27 8.65 -3.73 -4.68
N ASP A 28 9.78 -3.70 -5.39
CA ASP A 28 11.14 -3.81 -4.92
C ASP A 28 11.25 -3.00 -3.63
N THR A 29 11.05 -3.67 -2.50
CA THR A 29 11.36 -3.12 -1.19
C THR A 29 12.86 -3.10 -1.21
N GLY A 30 13.42 -2.05 -1.79
CA GLY A 30 14.82 -1.71 -1.71
C GLY A 30 15.13 -1.72 -0.23
N ARG A 31 15.58 -2.89 0.26
CA ARG A 31 16.04 -3.13 1.62
C ARG A 31 17.38 -2.41 1.71
N HIS A 32 17.33 -1.10 1.56
CA HIS A 32 18.27 -0.24 2.24
C HIS A 32 18.03 -0.55 3.70
N ARG A 33 18.90 -1.40 4.26
CA ARG A 33 19.02 -1.55 5.71
C ARG A 33 19.51 -0.21 6.21
N ASP A 34 18.58 0.72 6.38
CA ASP A 34 18.84 1.94 7.12
C ASP A 34 19.43 1.51 8.46
N SER A 35 20.50 2.19 8.88
CA SER A 35 21.00 2.00 10.23
C SER A 35 19.91 2.40 11.23
N ALA A 36 19.98 1.89 12.46
CA ALA A 36 19.03 2.27 13.50
C ALA A 36 19.00 3.80 13.74
N GLU A 37 20.14 4.45 13.55
CA GLU A 37 20.31 5.91 13.65
C GLU A 37 19.62 6.63 12.49
N GLU A 38 19.86 6.21 11.24
CA GLU A 38 19.18 6.77 10.06
C GLU A 38 17.66 6.62 10.14
N ARG A 39 17.17 5.49 10.67
CA ARG A 39 15.74 5.29 10.90
C ARG A 39 15.19 6.23 11.96
N ALA A 40 15.94 6.46 13.05
CA ALA A 40 15.53 7.38 14.11
C ALA A 40 15.42 8.81 13.58
N ASP A 41 16.38 9.26 12.79
CA ASP A 41 16.40 10.60 12.18
C ASP A 41 15.24 10.80 11.19
N LYS A 42 14.98 9.80 10.33
CA LYS A 42 13.83 9.83 9.42
C LYS A 42 12.51 9.96 10.18
N ILE A 43 12.33 9.19 11.26
CA ILE A 43 11.13 9.26 12.10
C ILE A 43 11.02 10.63 12.79
N ALA A 44 12.12 11.17 13.32
CA ALA A 44 12.12 12.48 13.97
C ALA A 44 11.70 13.58 13.00
N ARG A 45 12.22 13.55 11.78
CA ARG A 45 11.84 14.49 10.71
C ARG A 45 10.36 14.37 10.33
N LEU A 46 9.88 13.16 10.05
CA LEU A 46 8.46 12.92 9.73
C LEU A 46 7.53 13.44 10.83
N LYS A 47 7.87 13.20 12.11
CA LYS A 47 7.09 13.73 13.25
C LYS A 47 7.06 15.25 13.27
N ALA A 48 8.17 15.91 12.97
CA ALA A 48 8.23 17.37 12.90
C ALA A 48 7.33 17.91 11.78
N GLU A 49 7.37 17.30 10.59
CA GLU A 49 6.54 17.68 9.43
C GLU A 49 5.04 17.49 9.72
N VAL A 50 4.66 16.37 10.36
CA VAL A 50 3.28 16.11 10.80
C VAL A 50 2.82 17.15 11.82
N ASN A 51 3.63 17.44 12.83
CA ASN A 51 3.28 18.44 13.86
C ASN A 51 3.19 19.86 13.31
N ALA A 52 3.99 20.17 12.30
CA ALA A 52 3.95 21.45 11.59
C ALA A 52 2.76 21.55 10.60
N GLY A 53 2.04 20.45 10.36
CA GLY A 53 0.94 20.38 9.41
C GLY A 53 1.38 20.52 7.94
N CYS A 54 2.66 20.32 7.64
CA CYS A 54 3.21 20.40 6.28
C CYS A 54 3.52 19.03 5.66
N TYR A 55 3.22 17.95 6.38
CA TYR A 55 3.34 16.60 5.84
C TYR A 55 2.21 16.34 4.83
N GLU A 56 2.59 16.05 3.59
CA GLU A 56 1.68 15.67 2.51
C GLU A 56 1.82 14.15 2.25
N PRO A 57 0.90 13.31 2.76
CA PRO A 57 0.98 11.87 2.55
C PRO A 57 0.69 11.53 1.08
N ASP A 58 1.45 10.58 0.54
CA ASP A 58 1.18 10.04 -0.78
C ASP A 58 0.22 8.83 -0.73
N VAL A 59 -0.14 8.30 -1.91
CA VAL A 59 -1.05 7.15 -2.02
C VAL A 59 -0.47 5.91 -1.32
N MET A 60 0.85 5.75 -1.33
CA MET A 60 1.53 4.59 -0.73
C MET A 60 1.53 4.69 0.80
N ASP A 61 1.70 5.89 1.36
CA ASP A 61 1.60 6.16 2.79
C ASP A 61 0.21 5.80 3.32
N ILE A 62 -0.84 6.22 2.58
CA ILE A 62 -2.23 5.91 2.91
C ILE A 62 -2.48 4.41 2.84
N ALA A 63 -2.02 3.75 1.75
CA ALA A 63 -2.18 2.30 1.60
C ALA A 63 -1.50 1.54 2.74
N ARG A 64 -0.27 1.93 3.10
CA ARG A 64 0.48 1.31 4.21
C ARG A 64 -0.25 1.50 5.54
N LEU A 65 -0.76 2.70 5.82
CA LEU A 65 -1.52 2.97 7.04
C LEU A 65 -2.77 2.07 7.14
N LEU A 66 -3.52 1.93 6.05
CA LEU A 66 -4.72 1.11 6.01
C LEU A 66 -4.38 -0.38 6.20
N THR A 67 -3.34 -0.87 5.54
CA THR A 67 -2.89 -2.26 5.70
C THR A 67 -2.47 -2.55 7.14
N SER A 68 -1.66 -1.69 7.76
CA SER A 68 -1.25 -1.84 9.16
C SER A 68 -2.41 -1.75 10.16
N ALA A 69 -3.47 -1.00 9.83
CA ALA A 69 -4.66 -0.94 10.67
C ALA A 69 -5.54 -2.20 10.57
N MET A 70 -5.48 -2.92 9.43
CA MET A 70 -6.26 -4.14 9.20
C MET A 70 -5.58 -5.40 9.73
N ASP A 71 -4.25 -5.42 9.84
CA ASP A 71 -3.49 -6.50 10.47
C ASP A 71 -2.56 -5.94 11.56
N PRO A 72 -3.02 -5.86 12.82
CA PRO A 72 -2.23 -5.34 13.93
C PRO A 72 -1.11 -6.31 14.37
N THR A 73 -0.98 -7.47 13.74
CA THR A 73 0.06 -8.47 14.04
C THR A 73 1.22 -8.48 13.05
N LEU A 74 1.16 -7.65 12.00
CA LEU A 74 2.25 -7.37 11.06
C LEU A 74 3.15 -6.21 11.52
#